data_AF-A0A1W1EKN2-F1
#
_entry.id   AF-A0A1W1EKN2-F1
#
_cell.length_a   1.000
_cell.length_b   1.000
_cell.length_c   1.000
_cell.angle_alpha   90.00
_cell.angle_beta   90.00
_cell.angle_gamma   90.00
#
_symmetry.space_group_name_H-M   'P 1'
#
loop_
_entity.id
_entity.type
_entity.pdbx_description
1 polymer ?
#
loop_
_entity_poly.entity_id
_entity_poly.type
_entity_poly.pdbx_seq_one_letter_code
_entity_poly.pdbx_strand_id
1 'polypeptide(L)' 'MQEKILACNNEKCVKNIECERYRLFKSGEKEYKTHGGTPDKGCGKFIKRSK' A
#
# COMPACT_ATOMS: atom_id res chain seq x y z
N MET A 1 -4.00 -20.28 -0.12
CA MET A 1 -4.92 -19.17 -0.46
C MET A 1 -4.15 -17.86 -0.41
N GLN A 2 -3.81 -17.26 -1.55
CA GLN A 2 -3.20 -15.92 -1.56
C GLN A 2 -4.31 -14.90 -1.77
N GLU A 3 -4.71 -14.20 -0.71
CA GLU A 3 -5.53 -12.99 -0.81
C GLU A 3 -4.77 -11.99 -1.68
N LYS A 4 -5.23 -11.84 -2.93
CA LYS A 4 -4.66 -10.92 -3.92
C LYS A 4 -5.17 -9.51 -3.63
N ILE A 5 -4.89 -8.98 -2.44
CA ILE A 5 -5.17 -7.57 -2.14
C ILE A 5 -4.12 -6.74 -2.89
N LEU A 6 -4.59 -6.11 -3.97
CA LEU A 6 -3.80 -5.33 -4.92
C LEU A 6 -3.41 -3.97 -4.33
N ALA A 7 -4.36 -3.26 -3.72
CA ALA A 7 -4.16 -1.88 -3.31
C ALA A 7 -4.21 -1.66 -1.78
N CYS A 8 -3.67 -0.52 -1.33
CA CYS A 8 -3.66 -0.12 0.07
C CYS A 8 -3.91 1.38 0.19
N ASN A 9 -5.02 1.77 0.82
CA ASN A 9 -5.44 3.15 1.03
C ASN A 9 -4.81 3.82 2.27
N ASN A 10 -3.64 3.34 2.72
CA ASN A 10 -2.97 3.92 3.87
C ASN A 10 -2.08 5.11 3.46
N GLU A 11 -2.67 6.30 3.42
CA GLU A 11 -2.00 7.57 3.20
C GLU A 11 -1.04 7.96 4.35
N LYS A 12 -1.26 7.45 5.56
CA LYS A 12 -0.44 7.78 6.74
C LYS A 12 0.87 6.99 6.81
N CYS A 13 1.03 5.96 6.00
CA CYS A 13 2.24 5.14 5.98
C CYS A 13 3.44 5.96 5.49
N VAL A 14 4.54 5.99 6.25
CA VAL A 14 5.77 6.72 5.87
C VAL A 14 6.33 6.32 4.50
N LYS A 15 6.09 5.07 4.08
CA LYS A 15 6.52 4.53 2.79
C LYS A 15 5.42 4.53 1.72
N ASN A 16 4.33 5.28 1.90
CA ASN A 16 3.21 5.29 0.95
C ASN A 16 3.69 5.68 -0.48
N ILE A 17 4.63 6.64 -0.58
CA ILE A 17 5.14 7.17 -1.85
C ILE A 17 5.95 6.14 -2.60
N GLU A 18 6.57 5.17 -1.91
CA GLU A 18 7.38 4.13 -2.54
C GLU A 18 6.61 2.81 -2.69
N CYS A 19 5.39 2.73 -2.12
CA CYS A 19 4.59 1.52 -2.07
C CYS A 19 3.76 1.36 -3.34
N GLU A 20 3.86 0.20 -3.97
CA GLU A 20 3.06 -0.14 -5.16
C GLU A 20 1.58 -0.25 -4.84
N ARG A 21 1.22 -0.79 -3.67
CA ARG A 21 -0.18 -0.89 -3.22
C ARG A 21 -0.85 0.49 -3.07
N TYR A 22 -0.11 1.47 -2.57
CA TYR A 22 -0.64 2.83 -2.44
C TYR A 22 -0.78 3.50 -3.81
N ARG A 23 0.15 3.22 -4.73
CA ARG A 23 0.03 3.66 -6.13
C ARG A 23 -1.23 3.10 -6.78
N LEU A 24 -1.49 1.81 -6.61
CA LEU A 24 -2.68 1.13 -7.13
C LEU A 24 -3.96 1.75 -6.56
N PHE A 25 -4.00 2.05 -5.25
CA PHE A 25 -5.11 2.79 -4.66
C PHE A 25 -5.29 4.18 -5.29
N LYS A 26 -4.20 4.94 -5.45
CA LYS A 26 -4.20 6.26 -6.11
C LYS A 26 -4.62 6.19 -7.59
N SER A 27 -4.34 5.08 -8.27
CA SER A 27 -4.76 4.83 -9.65
C SER A 27 -6.25 4.50 -9.78
N GLY A 28 -6.97 4.26 -8.67
CA GLY A 28 -8.41 4.00 -8.67
C GLY A 28 -8.80 2.53 -8.46
N GLU A 29 -7.90 1.68 -7.98
CA GLU A 29 -8.23 0.30 -7.64
C GLU A 29 -9.31 0.25 -6.55
N LYS A 30 -10.36 -0.52 -6.81
CA LYS A 30 -11.48 -0.72 -5.86
C LYS A 30 -11.19 -1.79 -4.81
N GLU A 31 -10.28 -2.72 -5.11
CA GLU A 31 -9.86 -3.78 -4.19
C GLU A 31 -8.64 -3.34 -3.37
N TYR A 32 -8.92 -2.64 -2.26
CA TYR A 32 -7.90 -2.16 -1.35
C TYR A 32 -8.17 -2.57 0.10
N LYS A 33 -7.10 -2.62 0.91
CA LYS A 33 -7.19 -2.74 2.36
C LYS A 33 -6.19 -1.82 3.05
N THR A 34 -6.57 -1.27 4.19
CA THR A 34 -5.66 -0.51 5.03
C THR A 34 -4.72 -1.48 5.78
N HIS A 35 -3.42 -1.36 5.55
CA HIS A 35 -2.42 -2.04 6.38
C HIS A 35 -1.92 -1.14 7.52
N GLY A 36 -1.36 -1.71 8.58
CA GLY A 36 -0.93 -1.01 9.80
C GLY A 36 0.35 -0.16 9.67
N GLY A 37 0.56 0.52 8.55
CA GLY A 37 1.62 1.53 8.42
C GLY A 37 1.28 2.79 9.21
N THR A 38 2.28 3.42 9.80
CA THR A 38 2.19 4.65 10.58
C THR A 38 3.07 5.74 9.96
N PRO A 39 2.94 7.00 10.42
CA PRO A 39 3.80 8.10 9.95
C PRO A 39 5.28 7.89 10.29
N ASP A 40 5.56 7.08 11.31
CA ASP A 40 6.90 6.77 11.79
C ASP A 40 7.45 5.47 11.16
N LYS A 41 6.56 4.51 10.82
CA LYS A 41 6.95 3.16 10.36
C LYS A 41 6.12 2.65 9.19
N GLY A 42 6.78 2.03 8.21
CA GLY A 42 6.10 1.39 7.08
C GLY A 42 5.21 0.21 7.49
N CYS A 43 4.21 -0.14 6.68
CA CYS A 43 3.20 -1.17 6.98
C CYS A 43 3.69 -2.64 7.00
N GLY A 44 5.02 -2.87 6.96
CA GLY A 44 5.66 -4.20 6.95
C GLY A 44 5.48 -4.99 5.66
N LYS A 45 4.30 -4.95 5.04
CA LYS A 45 3.99 -5.57 3.75
C LYS A 45 4.23 -4.62 2.57
N PHE A 46 5.31 -3.86 2.66
CA PHE A 46 5.73 -2.91 1.62
C PHE A 46 6.09 -3.66 0.34
N ILE A 47 5.57 -3.19 -0.80
CA ILE A 47 5.92 -3.69 -2.13
C ILE A 47 6.62 -2.54 -2.85
N LYS A 48 7.85 -2.76 -3.31
CA LYS A 48 8.58 -1.78 -4.12
C LYS A 48 7.85 -1.60 -5.45
N ARG A 49 7.68 -0.36 -5.88
CA ARG A 49 7.28 -0.07 -7.25
C ARG A 49 8.34 -0.64 -8.19
N SER A 50 7.96 -1.52 -9.10
CA SER A 50 8.86 -1.88 -10.20
C SER A 50 9.10 -0.63 -11.05
N LYS A 51 10.38 -0.39 -11.38
CA LYS A 51 10.86 0.81 -12.08
C LYS A 51 10.50 0.74 -13.56
#